data_AF-A0ABC8VXZ6-F1
#
_entry.id   AF-A0ABC8VXZ6-F1
#
_cell.length_a   1.000
_cell.length_b   1.000
_cell.length_c   1.000
_cell.angle_alpha   90.00
_cell.angle_beta   90.00
_cell.angle_gamma   90.00
#
_symmetry.space_group_name_H-M   'P 1'
#
loop_
_entity.id
_entity.type
_entity.pdbx_description
1 polymer ?
#
loop_
_entity_poly.entity_id
_entity_poly.type
_entity_poly.pdbx_seq_one_letter_code
_entity_poly.pdbx_strand_id
1 'polypeptide(L)'
;MSSSTSAAALLLHGRRPSPSPSPPSKAQPFLAPPSNLSRLPVSASVSARFSPSRPPLLIAAAAAASGGERDNRVQELRVPDSWLTPEGVAQESEWLRETLHKWLDDEYCPEPANVDISRTAARSYGESLAAGRSELGEILLKMAGDLETLSYRESFHGAFSAANAAVRLITQRMETLSEEDDGM
;
A
#
# COMPACT_ATOMS: atom_id res chain seq x y z
N MET A 1 -55.53 33.31 14.03
CA MET A 1 -55.78 34.59 13.32
C MET A 1 -54.61 34.75 12.37
N SER A 2 -54.68 34.13 11.18
CA SER A 2 -55.05 34.77 9.88
C SER A 2 -53.98 35.81 9.48
N SER A 3 -53.29 35.76 8.33
CA SER A 3 -53.63 35.35 6.95
C SER A 3 -52.31 35.06 6.17
N SER A 4 -52.23 34.11 5.23
CA SER A 4 -52.55 34.21 3.77
C SER A 4 -51.77 35.35 3.05
N THR A 5 -51.14 35.24 1.88
CA THR A 5 -51.27 34.41 0.66
C THR A 5 -50.05 34.78 -0.22
N SER A 6 -49.48 33.98 -1.13
CA SER A 6 -49.95 33.88 -2.52
C SER A 6 -49.07 32.93 -3.34
N ALA A 7 -49.73 32.11 -4.14
CA ALA A 7 -49.16 31.26 -5.20
C ALA A 7 -49.04 32.03 -6.52
N ALA A 8 -48.18 31.56 -7.43
CA ALA A 8 -48.45 31.52 -8.86
C ALA A 8 -47.43 30.62 -9.58
N ALA A 9 -47.94 29.57 -10.21
CA ALA A 9 -47.26 28.74 -11.20
C ALA A 9 -47.51 29.31 -12.60
N LEU A 10 -46.54 29.18 -13.51
CA LEU A 10 -46.83 29.10 -14.95
C LEU A 10 -45.84 28.14 -15.66
N LEU A 11 -46.46 27.23 -16.40
CA LEU A 11 -45.94 26.20 -17.28
C LEU A 11 -45.36 26.80 -18.56
N LEU A 12 -44.38 26.13 -19.21
CA LEU A 12 -44.50 25.73 -20.63
C LEU A 12 -43.36 24.79 -21.11
N HIS A 13 -43.74 23.54 -21.37
CA HIS A 13 -43.44 22.67 -22.52
C HIS A 13 -42.18 22.88 -23.38
N GLY A 14 -41.41 21.80 -23.57
CA GLY A 14 -40.43 21.72 -24.67
C GLY A 14 -39.74 20.36 -24.89
N ARG A 15 -40.44 19.42 -25.54
CA ARG A 15 -39.98 18.34 -26.45
C ARG A 15 -38.56 17.72 -26.28
N ARG A 16 -38.53 16.40 -26.04
CA ARG A 16 -37.47 15.48 -26.54
C ARG A 16 -37.46 15.47 -28.08
N PRO A 17 -36.30 15.28 -28.72
CA PRO A 17 -35.97 13.94 -29.24
C PRO A 17 -34.47 13.58 -29.20
N SER A 18 -34.16 12.32 -28.90
CA SER A 18 -32.93 11.66 -29.37
C SER A 18 -33.12 11.29 -30.86
N PRO A 19 -32.05 11.28 -31.67
CA PRO A 19 -31.42 10.00 -31.99
C PRO A 19 -29.89 10.05 -32.18
N SER A 20 -29.26 8.91 -31.86
CA SER A 20 -27.91 8.51 -32.30
C SER A 20 -27.80 8.52 -33.84
N PRO A 21 -26.60 8.72 -34.41
CA PRO A 21 -25.92 7.54 -34.95
C PRO A 21 -24.40 7.54 -34.74
N SER A 22 -23.89 6.39 -34.30
CA SER A 22 -22.51 5.95 -34.49
C SER A 22 -22.14 5.89 -35.99
N PRO A 23 -20.87 6.11 -36.36
CA PRO A 23 -20.31 5.52 -37.57
C PRO A 23 -19.33 4.36 -37.27
N PRO A 24 -19.05 3.50 -38.27
CA PRO A 24 -18.66 2.10 -38.07
C PRO A 24 -17.18 1.80 -38.36
N SER A 25 -16.82 0.54 -38.10
CA SER A 25 -15.72 -0.22 -38.75
C SER A 25 -14.32 0.02 -38.17
N LYS A 26 -13.64 -0.98 -37.60
CA LYS A 26 -13.31 -2.26 -38.25
C LYS A 26 -13.19 -3.38 -37.22
N ALA A 27 -13.89 -4.48 -37.48
CA ALA A 27 -13.54 -5.79 -36.95
C ALA A 27 -12.24 -6.27 -37.62
N GLN A 28 -11.31 -6.77 -36.82
CA GLN A 28 -10.37 -7.82 -37.22
C GLN A 28 -10.51 -8.95 -36.20
N PRO A 29 -10.92 -10.15 -36.62
CA PRO A 29 -10.86 -11.35 -35.80
C PRO A 29 -9.54 -12.10 -36.06
N PHE A 30 -9.27 -13.15 -35.26
CA PHE A 30 -8.21 -14.16 -35.42
C PHE A 30 -6.78 -13.67 -35.05
N LEU A 31 -5.99 -14.27 -34.14
CA LEU A 31 -5.83 -15.68 -33.76
C LEU A 31 -5.28 -15.83 -32.33
N ALA A 32 -5.83 -16.80 -31.59
CA ALA A 32 -5.17 -17.46 -30.46
C ALA A 32 -4.14 -18.50 -30.97
N PRO A 33 -3.27 -19.05 -30.11
CA PRO A 33 -1.90 -19.43 -30.45
C PRO A 33 -1.77 -20.87 -30.97
N PRO A 34 -0.68 -21.24 -31.68
CA PRO A 34 -0.27 -22.63 -31.75
C PRO A 34 0.52 -23.01 -30.49
N SER A 35 -0.05 -23.97 -29.77
CA SER A 35 0.62 -24.85 -28.84
C SER A 35 1.85 -25.50 -29.50
N ASN A 36 2.99 -25.48 -28.83
CA ASN A 36 4.03 -26.49 -29.08
C ASN A 36 4.44 -27.14 -27.75
N LEU A 37 3.84 -28.30 -27.52
CA LEU A 37 4.27 -29.32 -26.58
C LEU A 37 5.43 -30.07 -27.23
N SER A 38 6.65 -29.82 -26.78
CA SER A 38 7.77 -30.73 -27.02
C SER A 38 8.26 -31.29 -25.68
N ARG A 39 7.99 -32.58 -25.55
CA ARG A 39 8.30 -33.50 -24.46
C ARG A 39 9.77 -33.50 -24.04
N LEU A 40 9.96 -33.69 -22.73
CA LEU A 40 11.14 -34.28 -22.06
C LEU A 40 11.44 -35.69 -22.61
N PRO A 41 12.69 -36.20 -22.55
CA PRO A 41 13.25 -36.81 -21.32
C PRO A 41 14.76 -36.47 -21.16
N VAL A 42 15.52 -36.75 -20.09
CA VAL A 42 15.56 -37.92 -19.23
C VAL A 42 16.34 -37.58 -17.95
N SER A 43 16.11 -38.40 -16.95
CA SER A 43 16.74 -38.48 -15.63
C SER A 43 18.28 -38.47 -15.63
N ALA A 44 18.89 -37.71 -14.72
CA ALA A 44 20.16 -38.07 -14.11
C ALA A 44 20.11 -37.75 -12.61
N SER A 45 20.03 -38.83 -11.84
CA SER A 45 20.03 -38.87 -10.39
C SER A 45 21.48 -38.88 -9.86
N VAL A 46 21.63 -38.54 -8.57
CA VAL A 46 22.80 -38.84 -7.69
C VAL A 46 24.00 -37.87 -7.87
N SER A 47 24.61 -37.25 -6.86
CA SER A 47 24.77 -37.60 -5.44
C SER A 47 25.01 -36.35 -4.60
N ALA A 48 24.43 -36.31 -3.40
CA ALA A 48 24.92 -35.50 -2.30
C ALA A 48 26.34 -35.94 -1.92
N ARG A 49 27.27 -34.98 -1.74
CA ARG A 49 28.48 -35.20 -0.96
C ARG A 49 28.57 -34.12 0.11
N PHE A 50 28.09 -34.50 1.29
CA PHE A 50 28.54 -33.94 2.55
C PHE A 50 30.05 -34.16 2.65
N SER A 51 30.80 -33.07 2.82
CA SER A 51 32.17 -33.13 3.31
C SER A 51 32.23 -32.39 4.65
N PRO A 52 32.35 -33.08 5.78
CA PRO A 52 32.68 -32.47 7.06
C PRO A 52 34.21 -32.48 7.23
N SER A 53 34.83 -31.31 7.23
CA SER A 53 36.22 -31.16 7.70
C SER A 53 36.35 -29.91 8.57
N ARG A 54 36.15 -30.11 9.87
CA ARG A 54 36.78 -29.31 10.92
C ARG A 54 38.24 -29.76 11.08
N PRO A 55 39.16 -28.84 11.36
CA PRO A 55 40.14 -29.08 12.41
C PRO A 55 40.07 -28.00 13.52
N PRO A 56 40.66 -28.27 14.71
CA PRO A 56 40.33 -27.60 15.96
C PRO A 56 41.22 -26.39 16.32
N LEU A 57 40.75 -25.69 17.36
CA LEU A 57 41.25 -24.51 18.08
C LEU A 57 42.76 -24.46 18.39
N LEU A 58 43.32 -23.25 18.35
CA LEU A 58 44.33 -22.77 19.30
C LEU A 58 44.06 -21.31 19.70
N ILE A 59 44.07 -21.07 21.00
CA ILE A 59 43.80 -19.82 21.72
C ILE A 59 45.08 -18.96 21.76
N ALA A 60 44.97 -17.64 21.52
CA ALA A 60 45.82 -16.63 22.17
C ALA A 60 45.22 -15.19 22.07
N ALA A 61 44.76 -14.72 23.22
CA ALA A 61 44.61 -13.37 23.78
C ALA A 61 44.69 -12.09 22.89
N ALA A 62 43.55 -11.38 22.91
CA ALA A 62 43.33 -9.95 23.19
C ALA A 62 44.45 -8.91 22.97
N ALA A 63 44.18 -7.91 22.10
CA ALA A 63 44.13 -6.48 22.47
C ALA A 63 43.70 -5.60 21.29
N ALA A 64 42.56 -4.92 21.48
CA ALA A 64 42.18 -3.61 20.94
C ALA A 64 42.61 -3.20 19.52
N ALA A 65 41.67 -3.32 18.57
CA ALA A 65 41.49 -2.32 17.52
C ALA A 65 40.02 -1.88 17.54
N SER A 66 39.70 -0.96 18.45
CA SER A 66 38.52 -0.11 18.34
C SER A 66 38.76 0.85 17.18
N GLY A 67 37.93 0.83 16.14
CA GLY A 67 38.07 1.80 15.07
C GLY A 67 37.26 1.52 13.81
N GLY A 68 35.92 1.53 13.92
CA GLY A 68 35.06 1.94 12.80
C GLY A 68 34.58 0.84 11.85
N GLU A 69 34.00 -0.23 12.37
CA GLU A 69 32.95 -0.93 11.61
C GLU A 69 31.73 0.00 11.62
N ARG A 70 31.64 0.91 10.64
CA ARG A 70 30.51 1.83 10.53
C ARG A 70 29.24 0.99 10.56
N ASP A 71 28.37 1.28 11.53
CA ASP A 71 27.02 0.76 11.68
C ASP A 71 26.27 0.80 10.33
N ASN A 72 26.41 -0.25 9.53
CA ASN A 72 25.51 -0.54 8.41
C ASN A 72 24.34 -1.38 8.94
N ARG A 73 23.84 -0.99 10.12
CA ARG A 73 22.57 -1.46 10.65
C ARG A 73 21.55 -0.51 10.08
N VAL A 74 20.73 -0.99 9.15
CA VAL A 74 19.51 -0.29 8.72
C VAL A 74 18.78 0.06 10.00
N GLN A 75 18.65 1.35 10.31
CA GLN A 75 17.93 1.78 11.49
C GLN A 75 16.52 1.22 11.38
N GLU A 76 16.16 0.44 12.39
CA GLU A 76 14.88 -0.22 12.45
C GLU A 76 13.83 0.84 12.82
N LEU A 77 13.17 1.38 11.79
CA LEU A 77 12.24 2.49 11.91
C LEU A 77 10.89 1.98 12.43
N ARG A 78 10.57 2.40 13.65
CA ARG A 78 9.39 1.96 14.41
C ARG A 78 8.41 3.10 14.62
N VAL A 79 7.13 2.77 14.57
CA VAL A 79 6.11 3.69 15.08
C VAL A 79 6.19 3.82 16.61
N PRO A 80 5.77 4.97 17.18
CA PRO A 80 5.72 5.17 18.62
C PRO A 80 4.82 4.16 19.34
N ASP A 81 5.24 3.69 20.52
CA ASP A 81 4.45 2.76 21.34
C ASP A 81 3.11 3.35 21.80
N SER A 82 3.01 4.68 21.88
CA SER A 82 1.75 5.38 22.22
C SER A 82 0.64 5.09 21.21
N TRP A 83 0.99 4.77 19.96
CA TRP A 83 0.04 4.44 18.90
C TRP A 83 -0.46 2.98 18.97
N LEU A 84 0.19 2.11 19.74
CA LEU A 84 -0.20 0.70 19.89
C LEU A 84 -1.39 0.51 20.86
N THR A 85 -1.84 1.58 21.52
CA THR A 85 -3.04 1.55 22.37
C THR A 85 -4.30 1.41 21.50
N PRO A 86 -5.39 0.79 21.99
CA PRO A 86 -6.61 0.64 21.18
C PRO A 86 -7.17 1.96 20.62
N GLU A 87 -7.02 3.05 21.38
CA GLU A 87 -7.39 4.40 20.95
C GLU A 87 -6.42 4.94 19.88
N GLY A 88 -5.11 4.80 20.11
CA GLY A 88 -4.08 5.14 19.13
C GLY A 88 -4.28 4.38 17.82
N VAL A 89 -4.50 3.06 17.87
CA VAL A 89 -4.78 2.24 16.68
C VAL A 89 -5.95 2.80 15.89
N ALA A 90 -7.07 3.12 16.54
CA ALA A 90 -8.23 3.66 15.87
C ALA A 90 -7.96 5.05 15.26
N GLN A 91 -7.31 5.93 16.01
CA GLN A 91 -6.97 7.28 15.60
C GLN A 91 -6.01 7.30 14.41
N GLU A 92 -4.92 6.53 14.50
CA GLU A 92 -3.85 6.51 13.51
C GLU A 92 -4.29 5.79 12.22
N SER A 93 -5.14 4.76 12.33
CA SER A 93 -5.72 4.11 11.16
C SER A 93 -6.69 5.03 10.41
N GLU A 94 -7.55 5.75 11.12
CA GLU A 94 -8.50 6.66 10.51
C GLU A 94 -7.80 7.86 9.88
N TRP A 95 -6.81 8.42 10.57
CA TRP A 95 -5.96 9.46 10.01
C TRP A 95 -5.28 9.00 8.70
N LEU A 96 -4.74 7.78 8.68
CA LEU A 96 -4.08 7.24 7.48
C LEU A 96 -5.08 7.08 6.34
N ARG A 97 -6.31 6.63 6.62
CA ARG A 97 -7.38 6.49 5.61
C ARG A 97 -7.62 7.82 4.89
N GLU A 98 -7.85 8.89 5.65
CA GLU A 98 -8.20 10.19 5.08
C GLU A 98 -7.02 10.83 4.36
N THR A 99 -5.85 10.77 4.98
CA THR A 99 -4.64 11.41 4.46
C THR A 99 -4.15 10.71 3.19
N LEU A 100 -4.14 9.38 3.18
CA LEU A 100 -3.73 8.62 2.00
C LEU A 100 -4.71 8.79 0.85
N HIS A 101 -6.02 8.80 1.12
CA HIS A 101 -7.02 9.04 0.07
C HIS A 101 -6.80 10.40 -0.60
N LYS A 102 -6.67 11.44 0.21
CA LYS A 102 -6.40 12.79 -0.29
C LYS A 102 -5.08 12.83 -1.08
N TRP A 103 -4.02 12.22 -0.55
CA TRP A 103 -2.73 12.20 -1.22
C TRP A 103 -2.79 11.50 -2.59
N LEU A 104 -3.52 10.40 -2.71
CA LEU A 104 -3.71 9.68 -3.98
C LEU A 104 -4.47 10.53 -5.01
N ASP A 105 -5.50 11.26 -4.57
CA ASP A 105 -6.27 12.16 -5.42
C ASP A 105 -5.43 13.36 -5.90
N ASP A 106 -4.56 13.88 -5.03
CA ASP A 106 -3.68 15.02 -5.32
C ASP A 106 -2.49 14.63 -6.23
N GLU A 107 -1.89 13.45 -6.04
CA GLU A 107 -0.72 12.99 -6.81
C GLU A 107 -1.06 12.48 -8.20
N TYR A 108 -2.17 11.73 -8.31
CA TYR A 108 -2.56 11.07 -9.55
C TYR A 108 -3.76 11.80 -10.17
N CYS A 109 -4.94 11.28 -9.93
CA CYS A 109 -6.24 11.87 -10.23
C CYS A 109 -7.25 11.20 -9.28
N PRO A 110 -8.39 11.86 -8.99
CA PRO A 110 -9.45 11.22 -8.23
C PRO A 110 -10.03 9.99 -8.95
N GLU A 111 -9.98 8.83 -8.29
CA GLU A 111 -10.46 7.55 -8.80
C GLU A 111 -11.22 6.77 -7.72
N PRO A 112 -12.24 5.96 -8.09
CA PRO A 112 -12.92 5.09 -7.13
C PRO A 112 -11.97 4.14 -6.39
N ALA A 113 -10.92 3.67 -7.07
CA ALA A 113 -9.90 2.79 -6.49
C ALA A 113 -9.16 3.42 -5.31
N ASN A 114 -9.00 4.76 -5.27
CA ASN A 114 -8.30 5.45 -4.18
C ASN A 114 -9.05 5.29 -2.84
N VAL A 115 -10.39 5.18 -2.88
CA VAL A 115 -11.22 4.89 -1.70
C VAL A 115 -10.95 3.49 -1.16
N ASP A 116 -10.87 2.49 -2.04
CA ASP A 116 -10.64 1.10 -1.66
C ASP A 116 -9.21 0.89 -1.15
N ILE A 117 -8.23 1.54 -1.79
CA ILE A 117 -6.82 1.53 -1.40
C ILE A 117 -6.66 2.16 -0.02
N SER A 118 -7.17 3.37 0.19
CA SER A 118 -7.04 4.06 1.47
C SER A 118 -7.71 3.30 2.62
N ARG A 119 -8.90 2.73 2.38
CA ARG A 119 -9.59 1.87 3.35
C ARG A 119 -8.78 0.60 3.67
N THR A 120 -8.24 -0.06 2.65
CA THR A 120 -7.49 -1.31 2.82
C THR A 120 -6.16 -1.06 3.52
N ALA A 121 -5.45 0.01 3.17
CA ALA A 121 -4.22 0.44 3.82
C ALA A 121 -4.45 0.77 5.30
N ALA A 122 -5.49 1.56 5.61
CA ALA A 122 -5.87 1.89 6.98
C ALA A 122 -6.21 0.65 7.81
N ARG A 123 -7.00 -0.28 7.26
CA ARG A 123 -7.31 -1.56 7.91
C ARG A 123 -6.03 -2.36 8.18
N SER A 124 -5.19 -2.54 7.17
CA SER A 124 -3.95 -3.31 7.31
C SER A 124 -2.99 -2.70 8.33
N TYR A 125 -2.93 -1.37 8.37
CA TYR A 125 -2.13 -0.64 9.35
C TYR A 125 -2.67 -0.86 10.77
N GLY A 126 -3.95 -0.64 10.99
CA GLY A 126 -4.58 -0.84 12.30
C GLY A 126 -4.46 -2.28 12.81
N GLU A 127 -4.62 -3.28 11.94
CA GLU A 127 -4.38 -4.68 12.26
C GLU A 127 -2.92 -4.95 12.67
N SER A 128 -1.96 -4.28 12.03
CA SER A 128 -0.54 -4.42 12.36
C SER A 128 -0.24 -3.84 13.74
N LEU A 129 -0.75 -2.63 14.02
CA LEU A 129 -0.58 -1.98 15.32
C LEU A 129 -1.28 -2.76 16.44
N ALA A 130 -2.51 -3.23 16.21
CA ALA A 130 -3.24 -4.05 17.17
C ALA A 130 -2.54 -5.39 17.46
N ALA A 131 -1.77 -5.91 16.49
CA ALA A 131 -0.92 -7.08 16.66
C ALA A 131 0.44 -6.78 17.31
N GLY A 132 0.69 -5.53 17.73
CA GLY A 132 1.94 -5.08 18.33
C GLY A 132 3.11 -4.98 17.35
N ARG A 133 2.84 -4.95 16.04
CA ARG A 133 3.88 -4.78 15.02
C ARG A 133 4.16 -3.30 14.86
N SER A 134 5.32 -2.88 15.35
CA SER A 134 5.78 -1.49 15.28
C SER A 134 6.68 -1.21 14.08
N GLU A 135 7.24 -2.24 13.44
CA GLU A 135 8.23 -2.09 12.38
C GLU A 135 7.61 -1.61 11.06
N LEU A 136 8.04 -0.46 10.56
CA LEU A 136 7.51 0.07 9.29
C LEU A 136 7.80 -0.86 8.10
N GLY A 137 8.93 -1.58 8.12
CA GLY A 137 9.23 -2.59 7.09
C GLY A 137 8.23 -3.74 7.09
N GLU A 138 7.83 -4.25 8.25
CA GLU A 138 6.82 -5.31 8.35
C GLU A 138 5.42 -4.80 8.00
N ILE A 139 5.08 -3.61 8.49
CA ILE A 139 3.82 -2.93 8.18
C ILE A 139 3.70 -2.73 6.66
N LEU A 140 4.77 -2.25 6.00
CA LEU A 140 4.83 -2.05 4.55
C LEU A 140 4.53 -3.35 3.80
N LEU A 141 5.22 -4.43 4.15
CA LEU A 141 5.09 -5.72 3.47
C LEU A 141 3.70 -6.32 3.66
N LYS A 142 3.14 -6.27 4.88
CA LYS A 142 1.76 -6.71 5.12
C LYS A 142 0.78 -5.88 4.30
N MET A 143 0.92 -4.55 4.34
CA MET A 143 0.04 -3.63 3.63
C MET A 143 0.09 -3.82 2.11
N ALA A 144 1.28 -4.00 1.55
CA ALA A 144 1.43 -4.31 0.13
C ALA A 144 0.70 -5.60 -0.24
N GLY A 145 0.82 -6.67 0.56
CA GLY A 145 0.10 -7.92 0.33
C GLY A 145 -1.42 -7.77 0.44
N ASP A 146 -1.92 -7.02 1.42
CA ASP A 146 -3.34 -6.70 1.53
C ASP A 146 -3.86 -5.91 0.31
N LEU A 147 -3.06 -4.95 -0.18
CA LEU A 147 -3.39 -4.10 -1.32
C LEU A 147 -3.33 -4.82 -2.67
N GLU A 148 -2.54 -5.89 -2.80
CA GLU A 148 -2.50 -6.74 -4.01
C GLU A 148 -3.84 -7.43 -4.32
N THR A 149 -4.73 -7.51 -3.32
CA THR A 149 -6.07 -8.09 -3.50
C THR A 149 -7.04 -7.18 -4.28
N LEU A 150 -6.68 -5.91 -4.48
CA LEU A 150 -7.50 -4.93 -5.18
C LEU A 150 -7.28 -4.96 -6.70
N SER A 151 -8.24 -4.42 -7.46
CA SER A 151 -8.11 -4.27 -8.91
C SER A 151 -7.56 -2.88 -9.28
N TYR A 152 -6.43 -2.85 -9.99
CA TYR A 152 -5.77 -1.62 -10.48
C TYR A 152 -5.91 -1.44 -11.99
N ARG A 153 -6.83 -2.17 -12.66
CA ARG A 153 -6.90 -2.23 -14.13
C ARG A 153 -7.05 -0.87 -14.80
N GLU A 154 -7.70 0.07 -14.11
CA GLU A 154 -7.99 1.42 -14.60
C GLU A 154 -7.21 2.49 -13.82
N SER A 155 -6.25 2.09 -12.98
CA SER A 155 -5.49 2.99 -12.11
C SER A 155 -4.06 3.21 -12.60
N PHE A 156 -3.53 4.41 -12.31
CA PHE A 156 -2.16 4.82 -12.68
C PHE A 156 -1.06 4.31 -11.74
N HIS A 157 -1.45 3.73 -10.60
CA HIS A 157 -0.55 3.23 -9.58
C HIS A 157 -0.92 1.79 -9.20
N GLY A 158 -0.04 1.14 -8.43
CA GLY A 158 -0.21 -0.24 -7.97
C GLY A 158 -0.06 -0.37 -6.46
N ALA A 159 -0.32 -1.58 -5.96
CA ALA A 159 -0.31 -1.91 -4.53
C ALA A 159 0.97 -1.45 -3.80
N PHE A 160 2.14 -1.74 -4.36
CA PHE A 160 3.41 -1.36 -3.73
C PHE A 160 3.62 0.16 -3.72
N SER A 161 3.24 0.87 -4.78
CA SER A 161 3.33 2.34 -4.81
C SER A 161 2.44 2.97 -3.75
N ALA A 162 1.20 2.48 -3.61
CA ALA A 162 0.27 2.95 -2.59
C ALA A 162 0.76 2.63 -1.16
N ALA A 163 1.30 1.43 -0.93
CA ALA A 163 1.87 1.05 0.37
C ALA A 163 3.07 1.93 0.77
N ASN A 164 3.96 2.24 -0.18
CA ASN A 164 5.08 3.15 0.09
C ASN A 164 4.61 4.57 0.40
N ALA A 165 3.60 5.07 -0.33
CA ALA A 165 3.00 6.37 -0.04
C ALA A 165 2.43 6.40 1.38
N ALA A 166 1.71 5.35 1.80
CA ALA A 166 1.18 5.21 3.15
C ALA A 166 2.29 5.27 4.20
N VAL A 167 3.36 4.49 4.05
CA VAL A 167 4.48 4.47 5.01
C VAL A 167 5.20 5.81 5.06
N ARG A 168 5.41 6.47 3.92
CA ARG A 168 5.98 7.83 3.91
C ARG A 168 5.11 8.81 4.70
N LEU A 169 3.79 8.76 4.55
CA LEU A 169 2.88 9.61 5.32
C LEU A 169 3.00 9.31 6.82
N ILE A 170 3.05 8.02 7.20
CA ILE A 170 3.25 7.60 8.60
C ILE A 170 4.55 8.18 9.16
N THR A 171 5.65 8.08 8.42
CA THR A 171 6.94 8.67 8.83
C THR A 171 6.85 10.17 9.02
N GLN A 172 6.22 10.89 8.09
CA GLN A 172 6.00 12.34 8.22
C GLN A 172 5.20 12.69 9.47
N ARG A 173 4.17 11.91 9.79
CA ARG A 173 3.38 12.11 11.01
C ARG A 173 4.21 11.95 12.29
N MET A 174 5.09 10.94 12.32
CA MET A 174 6.02 10.73 13.44
C MET A 174 6.94 11.94 13.64
N GLU A 175 7.46 12.49 12.54
CA GLU A 175 8.32 13.68 12.56
C GLU A 175 7.55 14.90 13.09
N THR A 176 6.33 15.14 12.59
CA THR A 176 5.51 16.29 13.03
C THR A 176 5.15 16.25 14.52
N LEU A 177 4.88 15.08 15.09
CA LEU A 177 4.59 14.95 16.53
C LEU A 177 5.84 15.09 17.40
N SER A 178 7.03 14.83 16.85
CA SER A 178 8.29 14.97 17.58
C SER A 178 8.69 16.44 17.75
N GLU A 179 8.40 17.28 16.75
CA GLU A 179 8.72 18.73 16.78
C GLU A 179 7.84 19.52 17.75
N GLU A 180 6.63 19.04 18.05
CA GLU A 180 5.69 19.69 18.97
C GLU A 180 6.12 19.56 20.45
N ASP A 181 6.91 18.54 20.81
CA ASP A 181 7.34 18.26 22.19
C ASP A 181 8.62 19.04 22.59
N ASP A 182 9.50 19.36 21.61
CA ASP A 182 10.77 20.06 21.82
C ASP A 182 10.63 21.61 21.87
N GLY A 183 9.43 22.14 21.64
CA GLY A 183 9.16 23.58 21.47
C GLY A 183 8.67 24.35 22.70
N MET A 184 8.69 23.75 23.90
CA MET A 184 8.19 24.35 25.16
C MET A 184 9.33 24.68 26.14
#